data_AF-A0A828Y7F0-F1
#
_entry.id   AF-A0A828Y7F0-F1
#
_cell.length_a   1.000
_cell.length_b   1.000
_cell.length_c   1.000
_cell.angle_alpha   90.00
_cell.angle_beta   90.00
_cell.angle_gamma   90.00
#
_symmetry.space_group_name_H-M   'P 1'
#
loop_
_entity.id
_entity.type
_entity.pdbx_description
1 polymer ?
#
loop_
_entity_poly.entity_id
_entity_poly.type
_entity_poly.pdbx_seq_one_letter_code
_entity_poly.pdbx_strand_id
1 'polypeptide(L)'
;MKQEDIFDWLIQWYSNQCNGNWERENQIKMYTTSNPGWNTEINLKFTKLENHEMRSGLIETEETDWYFYKIKDFIYLGAGDTTKLPILVKAFRSIWEGKELVYSSEAETKFSWLMKWFQSQCDGDWEHENGIAINTNGDRGWQVRIEVNFTELDRVEVAHTLNQKGEDDWYSFSLKDGKFLAEGDSKKLPIILEKFKEIWTTNAEPRED
;
A
#
# COMPACT_ATOMS: atom_id res chain seq x y z
N MET A 1 20.39 -14.65 -8.67
CA MET A 1 19.98 -13.26 -8.33
C MET A 1 18.64 -13.36 -7.64
N LYS A 2 18.49 -12.78 -6.44
CA LYS A 2 17.16 -12.68 -5.81
C LYS A 2 16.31 -11.73 -6.65
N GLN A 3 15.08 -12.12 -6.96
CA GLN A 3 14.11 -11.23 -7.58
C GLN A 3 13.82 -10.08 -6.60
N GLU A 4 13.87 -8.85 -7.09
CA GLU A 4 13.53 -7.66 -6.31
C GLU A 4 12.03 -7.65 -6.02
N ASP A 5 11.66 -7.37 -4.77
CA ASP A 5 10.26 -7.19 -4.37
C ASP A 5 9.68 -5.93 -5.03
N ILE A 6 8.46 -6.03 -5.56
CA ILE A 6 7.86 -4.92 -6.31
C ILE A 6 7.60 -3.68 -5.45
N PHE A 7 7.32 -3.85 -4.15
CA PHE A 7 7.13 -2.73 -3.24
C PHE A 7 8.46 -2.12 -2.81
N ASP A 8 9.54 -2.90 -2.74
CA ASP A 8 10.88 -2.32 -2.58
C ASP A 8 11.23 -1.42 -3.77
N TRP A 9 10.90 -1.86 -4.99
CA TRP A 9 11.04 -1.02 -6.18
C TRP A 9 10.20 0.26 -6.10
N LEU A 10 8.93 0.19 -5.68
CA LEU A 10 8.05 1.36 -5.57
C LEU A 10 8.55 2.36 -4.52
N ILE A 11 8.98 1.86 -3.36
CA ILE A 11 9.55 2.66 -2.28
C ILE A 11 10.82 3.38 -2.76
N GLN A 12 11.70 2.66 -3.46
CA GLN A 12 12.90 3.27 -4.03
C GLN A 12 12.57 4.27 -5.14
N TRP A 13 11.61 3.94 -6.01
CA TRP A 13 11.14 4.84 -7.07
C TRP A 13 10.65 6.16 -6.50
N TYR A 14 9.79 6.10 -5.47
CA TYR A 14 9.29 7.28 -4.75
C TYR A 14 10.44 8.10 -4.16
N SER A 15 11.33 7.45 -3.40
CA SER A 15 12.50 8.10 -2.78
C SER A 15 13.38 8.81 -3.82
N ASN A 16 13.52 8.23 -5.01
CA ASN A 16 14.26 8.83 -6.12
C ASN A 16 13.52 9.99 -6.82
N GLN A 17 12.18 10.05 -6.75
CA GLN A 17 11.42 11.20 -7.27
C GLN A 17 11.46 12.39 -6.30
N CYS A 18 11.55 12.15 -4.99
CA CYS A 18 11.61 13.18 -3.97
C CYS A 18 12.80 14.12 -4.18
N ASN A 19 12.53 15.42 -4.31
CA ASN A 19 13.55 16.43 -4.56
C ASN A 19 13.34 17.72 -3.75
N GLY A 20 12.37 17.76 -2.83
CA GLY A 20 12.01 18.94 -2.04
C GLY A 20 10.72 19.60 -2.51
N ASN A 21 10.33 19.35 -3.76
CA ASN A 21 9.17 19.96 -4.40
C ASN A 21 8.19 18.91 -4.90
N TRP A 22 8.69 17.84 -5.55
CA TRP A 22 7.86 16.84 -6.21
C TRP A 22 6.88 16.18 -5.23
N GLU A 23 7.37 15.76 -4.05
CA GLU A 23 6.58 15.10 -3.00
C GLU A 23 5.44 15.96 -2.44
N ARG A 24 5.55 17.29 -2.53
CA ARG A 24 4.53 18.23 -2.03
C ARG A 24 3.28 18.24 -2.89
N GLU A 25 3.44 17.99 -4.19
CA GLU A 25 2.36 17.99 -5.17
C GLU A 25 2.00 16.59 -5.68
N ASN A 26 2.89 15.62 -5.49
CA ASN A 26 2.72 14.26 -5.98
C ASN A 26 2.74 13.26 -4.84
N GLN A 27 1.70 12.43 -4.80
CA GLN A 27 1.54 11.39 -3.80
C GLN A 27 1.26 10.05 -4.45
N ILE A 28 1.70 9.00 -3.77
CA ILE A 28 1.26 7.62 -3.98
C ILE A 28 0.16 7.34 -2.96
N LYS A 29 -0.94 6.74 -3.40
CA LYS A 29 -2.01 6.24 -2.54
C LYS A 29 -2.31 4.81 -2.92
N MET A 30 -2.37 3.93 -1.94
CA MET A 30 -2.86 2.57 -2.08
C MET A 30 -3.92 2.36 -1.01
N TYR A 31 -5.16 2.04 -1.38
CA TYR A 31 -6.25 1.93 -0.42
C TYR A 31 -7.28 0.89 -0.81
N THR A 32 -7.98 0.36 0.17
CA THR A 32 -9.04 -0.62 -0.06
C THR A 32 -10.40 0.03 -0.28
N THR A 33 -11.32 -0.71 -0.89
CA THR A 33 -12.69 -0.26 -1.20
C THR A 33 -13.75 -1.20 -0.61
N SER A 34 -15.00 -0.71 -0.57
CA SER A 34 -16.15 -1.42 -0.01
C SER A 34 -16.64 -2.62 -0.80
N ASN A 35 -16.26 -2.71 -2.08
CA ASN A 35 -16.27 -3.99 -2.79
C ASN A 35 -14.81 -4.46 -2.73
N PRO A 36 -14.49 -5.52 -1.95
CA PRO A 36 -13.13 -5.80 -1.53
C PRO A 36 -12.14 -5.79 -2.70
N GLY A 37 -11.14 -4.95 -2.56
CA GLY A 37 -10.18 -4.69 -3.63
C GLY A 37 -9.21 -3.60 -3.24
N TRP A 38 -8.24 -3.37 -4.11
CA TRP A 38 -7.21 -2.36 -3.96
C TRP A 38 -7.29 -1.35 -5.08
N ASN A 39 -7.24 -0.07 -4.72
CA ASN A 39 -6.94 1.03 -5.62
C ASN A 39 -5.49 1.48 -5.44
N THR A 40 -4.88 1.94 -6.52
CA THR A 40 -3.56 2.58 -6.54
C THR A 40 -3.65 3.88 -7.33
N GLU A 41 -3.21 4.98 -6.75
CA GLU A 41 -3.11 6.29 -7.41
C GLU A 41 -1.68 6.79 -7.29
N ILE A 42 -1.09 7.22 -8.41
CA ILE A 42 0.26 7.83 -8.42
C ILE A 42 0.18 9.08 -9.27
N ASN A 43 0.44 10.23 -8.66
CA ASN A 43 0.54 11.49 -9.40
C ASN A 43 1.88 11.56 -10.15
N LEU A 44 1.81 11.92 -11.43
CA LEU A 44 2.92 11.89 -12.38
C LEU A 44 3.31 13.28 -12.89
N LYS A 45 2.82 14.37 -12.28
CA LYS A 45 3.26 15.73 -12.65
C LYS A 45 4.77 15.85 -12.56
N PHE A 46 5.34 16.58 -13.51
CA PHE A 46 6.78 16.80 -13.63
C PHE A 46 7.60 15.52 -13.80
N THR A 47 6.98 14.42 -14.23
CA THR A 47 7.66 13.18 -14.61
C THR A 47 7.59 12.95 -16.12
N LYS A 48 8.37 11.99 -16.63
CA LYS A 48 8.32 11.61 -18.06
C LYS A 48 6.96 11.07 -18.54
N LEU A 49 6.06 10.72 -17.61
CA LEU A 49 4.73 10.22 -17.92
C LEU A 49 3.62 11.26 -17.74
N GLU A 50 3.94 12.52 -17.41
CA GLU A 50 2.95 13.58 -17.15
C GLU A 50 1.93 13.75 -18.27
N ASN A 51 2.39 13.71 -19.53
CA ASN A 51 1.56 13.87 -20.73
C ASN A 51 1.21 12.52 -21.40
N HIS A 52 1.47 11.41 -20.73
CA HIS A 52 1.16 10.09 -21.26
C HIS A 52 -0.27 9.70 -20.87
N GLU A 53 -1.11 9.34 -21.84
CA GLU A 53 -2.43 8.79 -21.59
C GLU A 53 -2.52 7.35 -22.11
N MET A 54 -3.13 6.47 -21.32
CA MET A 54 -3.36 5.09 -21.72
C MET A 54 -4.44 4.42 -20.87
N ARG A 55 -4.98 3.30 -21.33
CA ARG A 55 -5.87 2.43 -20.55
C ARG A 55 -5.66 0.97 -20.93
N SER A 56 -5.59 0.08 -19.96
CA SER A 56 -5.44 -1.37 -20.19
C SER A 56 -6.71 -2.05 -20.72
N GLY A 57 -7.88 -1.48 -20.42
CA GLY A 57 -9.14 -2.22 -20.43
C GLY A 57 -9.33 -3.01 -19.13
N LEU A 58 -10.51 -3.60 -18.95
CA LEU A 58 -10.75 -4.55 -17.86
C LEU A 58 -10.07 -5.87 -18.22
N ILE A 59 -9.23 -6.38 -17.31
CA ILE A 59 -8.60 -7.69 -17.41
C ILE A 59 -9.26 -8.53 -16.33
N GLU A 60 -10.07 -9.50 -16.74
CA GLU A 60 -10.91 -10.30 -15.86
C GLU A 60 -10.92 -11.74 -16.36
N THR A 61 -10.57 -12.68 -15.48
CA THR A 61 -10.69 -14.12 -15.73
C THR A 61 -11.92 -14.69 -15.02
N GLU A 62 -12.27 -14.13 -13.86
CA GLU A 62 -13.42 -14.46 -13.02
C GLU A 62 -13.88 -13.21 -12.26
N GLU A 63 -15.10 -13.23 -11.69
CA GLU A 63 -15.64 -12.09 -10.92
C GLU A 63 -14.76 -11.68 -9.73
N THR A 64 -13.96 -12.60 -9.20
CA THR A 64 -13.01 -12.39 -8.09
C THR A 64 -11.54 -12.32 -8.54
N ASP A 65 -11.29 -12.31 -9.85
CA ASP A 65 -9.95 -12.19 -10.44
C ASP A 65 -10.00 -11.14 -11.57
N TRP A 66 -9.82 -9.89 -11.18
CA TRP A 66 -9.93 -8.76 -12.09
C TRP A 66 -9.01 -7.61 -11.70
N TYR A 67 -8.51 -6.90 -12.71
CA TYR A 67 -7.82 -5.64 -12.53
C TYR A 67 -7.90 -4.76 -13.79
N PHE A 68 -7.69 -3.47 -13.60
CA PHE A 68 -7.45 -2.53 -14.69
C PHE A 68 -6.50 -1.43 -14.24
N TYR A 69 -5.89 -0.76 -15.20
CA TYR A 69 -5.11 0.43 -14.95
C TYR A 69 -5.20 1.42 -16.11
N LYS A 70 -4.97 2.68 -15.82
CA LYS A 70 -4.95 3.77 -16.80
C LYS A 70 -4.03 4.88 -16.33
N ILE A 71 -3.60 5.70 -17.27
CA ILE A 71 -3.04 7.01 -16.97
C ILE A 71 -3.94 8.03 -17.65
N LYS A 72 -4.46 8.97 -16.87
CA LYS A 72 -5.32 10.04 -17.35
C LYS A 72 -5.12 11.26 -16.45
N ASP A 73 -5.11 12.45 -17.03
CA ASP A 73 -4.97 13.70 -16.29
C ASP A 73 -3.76 13.61 -15.35
N PHE A 74 -2.58 13.29 -15.88
CA PHE A 74 -1.29 13.12 -15.16
C PHE A 74 -1.33 12.15 -13.95
N ILE A 75 -2.34 11.30 -13.80
CA ILE A 75 -2.46 10.36 -12.68
C ILE A 75 -2.51 8.93 -13.23
N TYR A 76 -1.62 8.07 -12.72
CA TYR A 76 -1.78 6.63 -12.84
C TYR A 76 -2.84 6.15 -11.86
N LEU A 77 -3.83 5.43 -12.37
CA LEU A 77 -4.93 4.85 -11.61
C LEU A 77 -4.96 3.35 -11.89
N GLY A 78 -4.83 2.53 -10.85
CA GLY A 78 -4.99 1.09 -10.88
C GLY A 78 -6.10 0.66 -9.92
N ALA A 79 -6.87 -0.36 -10.29
CA ALA A 79 -7.81 -1.00 -9.39
C ALA A 79 -7.89 -2.50 -9.69
N GLY A 80 -8.09 -3.33 -8.67
CA GLY A 80 -8.26 -4.77 -8.81
C GLY A 80 -8.78 -5.41 -7.54
N ASP A 81 -9.05 -6.71 -7.60
CA ASP A 81 -9.49 -7.48 -6.43
C ASP A 81 -8.47 -7.51 -5.28
N THR A 82 -8.83 -8.16 -4.18
CA THR A 82 -8.05 -8.22 -2.93
C THR A 82 -6.61 -8.73 -3.11
N THR A 83 -6.32 -9.42 -4.22
CA THR A 83 -5.00 -9.99 -4.54
C THR A 83 -4.17 -9.15 -5.51
N LYS A 84 -4.72 -8.07 -6.10
CA LYS A 84 -4.10 -7.42 -7.27
C LYS A 84 -3.18 -6.25 -6.99
N LEU A 85 -3.01 -5.83 -5.74
CA LEU A 85 -2.10 -4.73 -5.42
C LEU A 85 -0.70 -4.90 -6.05
N PRO A 86 -0.04 -6.07 -6.00
CA PRO A 86 1.28 -6.20 -6.59
C PRO A 86 1.27 -6.12 -8.12
N ILE A 87 0.23 -6.62 -8.81
CA ILE A 87 0.14 -6.49 -10.28
C ILE A 87 -0.14 -5.04 -10.69
N LEU A 88 -0.89 -4.27 -9.90
CA LEU A 88 -1.08 -2.83 -10.13
C LEU A 88 0.26 -2.09 -10.06
N VAL A 89 1.08 -2.37 -9.04
CA VAL A 89 2.42 -1.76 -8.95
C VAL A 89 3.35 -2.26 -10.06
N LYS A 90 3.29 -3.54 -10.45
CA LYS A 90 4.05 -4.06 -11.60
C LYS A 90 3.65 -3.39 -12.92
N ALA A 91 2.35 -3.16 -13.14
CA ALA A 91 1.87 -2.46 -14.32
C ALA A 91 2.44 -1.05 -14.39
N PHE A 92 2.42 -0.31 -13.27
CA PHE A 92 3.07 0.99 -13.19
C PHE A 92 4.58 0.91 -13.52
N ARG A 93 5.31 -0.03 -12.92
CA ARG A 93 6.73 -0.27 -13.22
C ARG A 93 6.98 -0.54 -14.70
N SER A 94 6.20 -1.42 -15.32
CA SER A 94 6.34 -1.76 -16.74
C SER A 94 6.15 -0.54 -17.63
N ILE A 95 5.13 0.28 -17.37
CA ILE A 95 4.90 1.54 -18.11
C ILE A 95 6.07 2.50 -17.89
N TRP A 96 6.51 2.67 -16.64
CA TRP A 96 7.63 3.53 -16.31
C TRP A 96 8.91 3.09 -17.00
N GLU A 97 9.19 1.79 -17.09
CA GLU A 97 10.40 1.25 -17.72
C GLU A 97 10.28 1.10 -19.24
N GLY A 98 9.11 1.36 -19.83
CA GLY A 98 8.87 1.16 -21.26
C GLY A 98 8.90 -0.31 -21.67
N LYS A 99 8.47 -1.21 -20.78
CA LYS A 99 8.47 -2.66 -20.97
C LYS A 99 7.04 -3.20 -21.05
N GLU A 100 6.89 -4.34 -21.71
CA GLU A 100 5.63 -5.09 -21.64
C GLU A 100 5.36 -5.58 -20.22
N LEU A 101 4.08 -5.60 -19.85
CA LEU A 101 3.64 -6.21 -18.60
C LEU A 101 3.69 -7.72 -18.76
N VAL A 102 4.54 -8.38 -17.97
CA VAL A 102 4.56 -9.84 -17.86
C VAL A 102 3.75 -10.23 -16.64
N TYR A 103 2.57 -10.82 -16.86
CA TYR A 103 1.80 -11.43 -15.80
C TYR A 103 2.47 -12.74 -15.38
N SER A 104 2.69 -12.89 -14.08
CA SER A 104 3.08 -14.16 -13.48
C SER A 104 2.29 -14.32 -12.19
N SER A 105 1.82 -15.55 -11.89
CA SER A 105 1.28 -15.89 -10.57
C SER A 105 2.20 -15.30 -9.50
N GLU A 106 1.66 -14.46 -8.64
CA GLU A 106 2.50 -13.54 -7.89
C GLU A 106 3.34 -14.28 -6.85
N ALA A 107 4.65 -14.08 -6.89
CA ALA A 107 5.53 -14.48 -5.81
C ALA A 107 5.17 -13.71 -4.54
N GLU A 108 5.41 -14.31 -3.38
CA GLU A 108 5.19 -13.66 -2.09
C GLU A 108 6.00 -12.36 -2.01
N THR A 109 5.28 -11.26 -1.79
CA THR A 109 5.81 -9.92 -1.54
C THR A 109 5.79 -9.57 -0.05
N LYS A 110 6.49 -8.50 0.33
CA LYS A 110 6.44 -7.93 1.69
C LYS A 110 5.03 -7.50 2.13
N PHE A 111 4.12 -7.24 1.19
CA PHE A 111 2.74 -6.86 1.50
C PHE A 111 1.81 -8.08 1.60
N SER A 112 2.28 -9.29 1.27
CA SER A 112 1.42 -10.47 1.20
C SER A 112 0.74 -10.79 2.52
N TRP A 113 1.42 -10.60 3.65
CA TRP A 113 0.80 -10.81 4.95
C TRP A 113 -0.35 -9.82 5.18
N LEU A 114 -0.15 -8.53 4.89
CA LEU A 114 -1.18 -7.50 5.03
C LEU A 114 -2.38 -7.76 4.12
N MET A 115 -2.12 -8.19 2.88
CA MET A 115 -3.19 -8.51 1.93
C MET A 115 -3.98 -9.75 2.35
N LYS A 116 -3.31 -10.81 2.84
CA LYS A 116 -3.97 -11.99 3.40
C LYS A 116 -4.80 -11.62 4.64
N TRP A 117 -4.25 -10.77 5.51
CA TRP A 117 -4.95 -10.25 6.67
C TRP A 117 -6.20 -9.46 6.27
N PHE A 118 -6.09 -8.53 5.31
CA PHE A 118 -7.23 -7.77 4.79
C PHE A 118 -8.32 -8.70 4.25
N GLN A 119 -7.93 -9.67 3.44
CA GLN A 119 -8.88 -10.64 2.88
C GLN A 119 -9.57 -11.46 3.98
N SER A 120 -8.88 -11.79 5.07
CA SER A 120 -9.50 -12.51 6.19
C SER A 120 -10.42 -11.65 7.04
N GLN A 121 -10.30 -10.32 6.96
CA GLN A 121 -11.25 -9.40 7.62
C GLN A 121 -12.49 -9.13 6.76
N CYS A 122 -12.44 -9.36 5.44
CA CYS A 122 -13.58 -9.13 4.56
C CYS A 122 -14.65 -10.20 4.81
N ASP A 123 -15.78 -9.79 5.37
CA ASP A 123 -16.91 -10.65 5.71
C ASP A 123 -18.23 -10.21 5.07
N GLY A 124 -18.21 -9.15 4.25
CA GLY A 124 -19.38 -8.55 3.62
C GLY A 124 -19.88 -7.30 4.33
N ASP A 125 -19.46 -7.04 5.57
CA ASP A 125 -19.81 -5.83 6.33
C ASP A 125 -18.56 -4.99 6.64
N TRP A 126 -17.46 -5.63 7.04
CA TRP A 126 -16.26 -4.94 7.51
C TRP A 126 -15.68 -3.96 6.48
N GLU A 127 -15.58 -4.38 5.22
CA GLU A 127 -15.02 -3.58 4.12
C GLU A 127 -15.85 -2.32 3.79
N HIS A 128 -17.11 -2.26 4.19
CA HIS A 128 -17.98 -1.10 3.96
C HIS A 128 -17.63 0.08 4.89
N GLU A 129 -17.14 -0.22 6.09
CA GLU A 129 -16.87 0.78 7.14
C GLU A 129 -15.38 0.88 7.49
N ASN A 130 -14.59 -0.14 7.14
CA ASN A 130 -13.19 -0.29 7.49
C ASN A 130 -12.34 -0.58 6.25
N GLY A 131 -11.03 -0.39 6.39
CA GLY A 131 -10.12 -0.59 5.29
C GLY A 131 -8.67 -0.31 5.66
N ILE A 132 -7.86 -0.20 4.62
CA ILE A 132 -6.45 0.12 4.70
C ILE A 132 -6.17 1.30 3.78
N ALA A 133 -5.34 2.23 4.23
CA ALA A 133 -4.76 3.28 3.40
C ALA A 133 -3.25 3.37 3.66
N ILE A 134 -2.47 3.30 2.59
CA ILE A 134 -1.02 3.46 2.56
C ILE A 134 -0.74 4.61 1.59
N ASN A 135 -0.35 5.75 2.14
CA ASN A 135 -0.15 6.98 1.38
C ASN A 135 1.25 7.51 1.59
N THR A 136 1.76 8.28 0.63
CA THR A 136 2.88 9.17 0.91
C THR A 136 2.36 10.52 1.39
N ASN A 137 3.14 11.21 2.23
CA ASN A 137 2.84 12.57 2.65
C ASN A 137 3.72 13.59 1.90
N GLY A 138 3.37 14.87 2.02
CA GLY A 138 4.07 15.98 1.37
C GLY A 138 5.53 16.19 1.81
N ASP A 139 5.99 15.44 2.82
CA ASP A 139 7.27 15.59 3.50
C ASP A 139 8.13 14.32 3.37
N ARG A 140 8.06 13.66 2.20
CA ARG A 140 8.89 12.49 1.83
C ARG A 140 8.63 11.23 2.67
N GLY A 141 7.60 11.21 3.48
CA GLY A 141 7.25 10.08 4.34
C GLY A 141 6.13 9.21 3.79
N TRP A 142 5.90 8.10 4.49
CA TRP A 142 4.76 7.21 4.35
C TRP A 142 3.82 7.38 5.54
N GLN A 143 2.53 7.25 5.30
CA GLN A 143 1.46 7.22 6.28
C GLN A 143 0.65 5.95 6.05
N VAL A 144 0.45 5.18 7.11
CA VAL A 144 -0.35 3.95 7.10
C VAL A 144 -1.48 4.11 8.09
N ARG A 145 -2.68 3.83 7.61
CA ARG A 145 -3.89 3.76 8.42
C ARG A 145 -4.55 2.42 8.15
N ILE A 146 -4.79 1.67 9.21
CA ILE A 146 -5.49 0.39 9.16
C ILE A 146 -6.58 0.45 10.21
N GLU A 147 -7.82 0.37 9.76
CA GLU A 147 -8.96 0.21 10.64
C GLU A 147 -8.92 -1.20 11.22
N VAL A 148 -9.22 -1.32 12.51
CA VAL A 148 -9.24 -2.61 13.22
C VAL A 148 -10.49 -2.76 14.08
N ASN A 149 -11.49 -1.90 13.89
CA ASN A 149 -12.80 -2.10 14.52
C ASN A 149 -13.36 -3.45 14.12
N PHE A 150 -14.05 -4.09 15.07
CA PHE A 150 -14.65 -5.42 14.88
C PHE A 150 -13.66 -6.54 14.53
N THR A 151 -12.36 -6.31 14.73
CA THR A 151 -11.32 -7.35 14.68
C THR A 151 -10.87 -7.70 16.09
N GLU A 152 -9.95 -8.67 16.23
CA GLU A 152 -9.33 -9.02 17.51
C GLU A 152 -8.57 -7.86 18.18
N LEU A 153 -8.22 -6.82 17.40
CA LEU A 153 -7.57 -5.60 17.92
C LEU A 153 -8.54 -4.49 18.33
N ASP A 154 -9.86 -4.67 18.21
CA ASP A 154 -10.88 -3.63 18.47
C ASP A 154 -10.75 -2.94 19.85
N ARG A 155 -10.26 -3.68 20.85
CA ARG A 155 -10.08 -3.19 22.23
C ARG A 155 -8.63 -3.03 22.66
N VAL A 156 -7.69 -3.25 21.73
CA VAL A 156 -6.27 -3.10 22.00
C VAL A 156 -5.91 -1.63 21.80
N GLU A 157 -5.20 -1.05 22.77
CA GLU A 157 -4.62 0.27 22.65
C GLU A 157 -3.10 0.18 22.75
N VAL A 158 -2.41 0.85 21.83
CA VAL A 158 -0.97 1.03 21.85
C VAL A 158 -0.70 2.52 21.86
N ALA A 159 -0.09 2.99 22.95
CA ALA A 159 0.32 4.38 23.08
C ALA A 159 1.27 4.78 21.94
N HIS A 160 1.18 6.03 21.52
CA HIS A 160 2.03 6.57 20.47
C HIS A 160 3.51 6.37 20.81
N THR A 161 4.21 5.68 19.91
CA THR A 161 5.64 5.39 20.02
C THR A 161 6.36 6.04 18.86
N LEU A 162 7.41 6.82 19.15
CA LEU A 162 8.31 7.42 18.15
C LEU A 162 9.69 6.79 18.27
N ASN A 163 10.19 6.24 17.15
CA ASN A 163 11.55 5.76 17.01
C ASN A 163 12.29 6.68 16.05
N GLN A 164 13.22 7.50 16.54
CA GLN A 164 13.94 8.48 15.73
C GLN A 164 15.44 8.44 16.03
N LYS A 165 16.25 8.27 14.98
CA LYS A 165 17.73 8.29 15.03
C LYS A 165 18.34 9.47 14.27
N GLY A 166 17.52 10.18 13.49
CA GLY A 166 17.90 11.37 12.73
C GLY A 166 16.68 11.97 12.01
N GLU A 167 16.92 12.99 11.19
CA GLU A 167 15.86 13.65 10.40
C GLU A 167 15.25 12.73 9.33
N ASP A 168 16.07 11.84 8.75
CA ASP A 168 15.67 10.88 7.70
C ASP A 168 15.77 9.40 8.17
N ASP A 169 15.69 9.17 9.49
CA ASP A 169 15.63 7.83 10.08
C ASP A 169 14.65 7.85 11.25
N TRP A 170 13.36 7.79 10.93
CA TRP A 170 12.30 7.83 11.92
C TRP A 170 11.02 7.12 11.48
N TYR A 171 10.34 6.50 12.44
CA TYR A 171 8.97 6.03 12.28
C TYR A 171 8.21 6.14 13.60
N SER A 172 6.91 6.34 13.51
CA SER A 172 6.00 6.33 14.64
C SER A 172 4.80 5.44 14.36
N PHE A 173 4.16 4.97 15.43
CA PHE A 173 2.90 4.26 15.34
C PHE A 173 2.11 4.38 16.64
N SER A 174 0.79 4.25 16.53
CA SER A 174 -0.14 4.07 17.64
C SER A 174 -1.30 3.18 17.20
N LEU A 175 -1.98 2.58 18.15
CA LEU A 175 -3.27 1.95 17.95
C LEU A 175 -4.25 2.54 18.95
N LYS A 176 -5.25 3.26 18.47
CA LYS A 176 -6.24 3.92 19.32
C LYS A 176 -7.55 4.10 18.56
N ASP A 177 -8.67 4.04 19.27
CA ASP A 177 -10.00 4.30 18.71
C ASP A 177 -10.27 3.45 17.44
N GLY A 178 -9.88 2.16 17.52
CA GLY A 178 -10.04 1.19 16.43
C GLY A 178 -9.18 1.45 15.19
N LYS A 179 -8.08 2.22 15.31
CA LYS A 179 -7.22 2.58 14.18
C LYS A 179 -5.75 2.41 14.52
N PHE A 180 -5.06 1.59 13.76
CA PHE A 180 -3.61 1.62 13.70
C PHE A 180 -3.20 2.79 12.78
N LEU A 181 -2.45 3.74 13.34
CA LEU A 181 -1.93 4.91 12.65
C LEU A 181 -0.42 4.87 12.74
N ALA A 182 0.27 5.01 11.62
CA ALA A 182 1.72 5.01 11.59
C ALA A 182 2.26 5.91 10.51
N GLU A 183 3.43 6.48 10.77
CA GLU A 183 4.15 7.34 9.86
C GLU A 183 5.63 7.02 9.88
N GLY A 184 6.36 7.39 8.83
CA GLY A 184 7.81 7.29 8.85
C GLY A 184 8.43 7.85 7.60
N ASP A 185 9.76 7.97 7.61
CA ASP A 185 10.50 8.45 6.45
C ASP A 185 10.34 7.54 5.20
N SER A 186 10.86 8.01 4.08
CA SER A 186 10.74 7.37 2.76
C SER A 186 11.08 5.88 2.72
N LYS A 187 11.85 5.34 3.68
CA LYS A 187 12.31 3.94 3.73
C LYS A 187 11.61 3.10 4.80
N LYS A 188 10.68 3.66 5.58
CA LYS A 188 10.12 2.99 6.78
C LYS A 188 8.82 2.25 6.56
N LEU A 189 8.21 2.35 5.39
CA LEU A 189 6.98 1.61 5.08
C LEU A 189 7.09 0.10 5.44
N PRO A 190 8.16 -0.65 5.08
CA PRO A 190 8.25 -2.05 5.45
C PRO A 190 8.32 -2.28 6.97
N ILE A 191 8.98 -1.39 7.72
CA ILE A 191 9.07 -1.48 9.18
C ILE A 191 7.71 -1.20 9.81
N ILE A 192 6.99 -0.20 9.31
CA ILE A 192 5.64 0.14 9.76
C ILE A 192 4.68 -1.05 9.59
N LEU A 193 4.70 -1.71 8.43
CA LEU A 193 3.86 -2.87 8.18
C LEU A 193 4.24 -4.07 9.06
N GLU A 194 5.54 -4.27 9.32
CA GLU A 194 5.98 -5.29 10.27
C GLU A 194 5.51 -4.98 11.69
N LYS A 195 5.48 -3.71 12.12
CA LYS A 195 4.93 -3.33 13.43
C LYS A 195 3.45 -3.63 13.57
N PHE A 196 2.67 -3.39 12.53
CA PHE A 196 1.26 -3.79 12.55
C PHE A 196 1.12 -5.32 12.71
N LYS A 197 1.89 -6.09 11.94
CA LYS A 197 1.93 -7.55 12.05
C LYS A 197 2.35 -8.04 13.45
N GLU A 198 3.41 -7.48 14.02
CA GLU A 198 3.86 -7.82 15.38
C GLU A 198 2.75 -7.58 16.42
N ILE A 199 2.04 -6.45 16.33
CA ILE A 199 0.91 -6.12 17.22
C ILE A 199 -0.21 -7.14 17.04
N TRP A 200 -0.55 -7.48 15.80
CA TRP A 200 -1.56 -8.50 15.50
C TRP A 200 -1.20 -9.85 16.11
N THR A 201 -0.05 -10.41 15.76
CA THR A 201 0.39 -11.73 16.24
C THR A 201 0.51 -11.79 17.77
N THR A 202 0.87 -10.68 18.42
CA THR A 202 0.98 -10.64 19.89
C THR A 202 -0.38 -10.65 20.61
N ASN A 203 -1.42 -10.09 20.00
CA ASN A 203 -2.70 -9.83 20.68
C ASN A 203 -3.88 -10.65 20.13
N ALA A 204 -3.82 -11.10 18.87
CA ALA A 204 -4.92 -11.72 18.15
C ALA A 204 -4.72 -13.23 17.92
N GLU A 205 -3.48 -13.69 17.76
CA GLU A 205 -3.22 -15.12 17.58
C GLU A 205 -3.28 -15.85 18.94
N PRO A 206 -3.97 -17.01 19.03
CA PRO A 206 -4.00 -17.78 20.26
C PRO A 206 -2.58 -18.18 20.65
N ARG A 207 -2.23 -18.02 21.93
CA ARG A 207 -0.97 -18.56 22.45
C ARG A 207 -1.07 -20.08 22.35
N GLU A 208 -0.11 -20.71 21.68
CA GLU A 208 0.06 -22.15 21.80
C GLU A 208 0.51 -22.43 23.24
N ASP A 209 -0.43 -22.90 24.07
CA ASP A 209 -0.18 -23.37 25.43
C ASP A 209 0.40 -24.80 25.44
#